data_AF-A0A0L8MRE4-F1
#
_entry.id   AF-A0A0L8MRE4-F1
#
_cell.length_a   1.000
_cell.length_b   1.000
_cell.length_c   1.000
_cell.angle_alpha   90.00
_cell.angle_beta   90.00
_cell.angle_gamma   90.00
#
_symmetry.space_group_name_H-M   'P 1'
#
loop_
_entity.id
_entity.type
_entity.pdbx_description
1 polymer ?
#
loop_
_entity_poly.entity_id
_entity_poly.type
_entity_poly.pdbx_seq_one_letter_code
_entity_poly.pdbx_strand_id
1 'polypeptide(L)' 'LLEEDPTRLWRPRDIASHFGDITMETMYRQLSTWAETGLIHKLGPGLYAATAWTPTPLA' A
#
# COMPACT_ATOMS: atom_id res chain seq x y z
N LEU A 1 -3.69 2.80 -9.89
CA LEU A 1 -3.45 1.69 -8.93
C LEU A 1 -4.06 1.94 -7.56
N LEU A 2 -3.44 2.74 -6.68
CA LEU A 2 -4.01 3.00 -5.33
C LEU A 2 -5.38 3.69 -5.38
N GLU A 3 -5.57 4.63 -6.32
CA GLU A 3 -6.88 5.27 -6.56
C GLU A 3 -7.86 4.40 -7.36
N GLU A 4 -7.36 3.43 -8.12
CA GLU A 4 -8.23 2.54 -8.90
C GLU A 4 -8.90 1.47 -8.05
N ASP A 5 -8.19 0.96 -7.04
CA ASP A 5 -8.76 -0.01 -6.10
C ASP A 5 -8.21 0.25 -4.69
N PRO A 6 -8.82 1.21 -3.96
CA PRO A 6 -8.32 1.63 -2.65
C PRO A 6 -8.55 0.60 -1.55
N THR A 7 -9.51 -0.31 -1.77
CA THR A 7 -9.82 -1.46 -0.89
C THR A 7 -8.87 -2.64 -1.10
N ARG A 8 -8.14 -2.66 -2.22
CA ARG A 8 -7.23 -3.76 -2.55
C ARG A 8 -6.01 -3.75 -1.64
N LEU A 9 -5.62 -4.95 -1.24
CA LEU A 9 -4.38 -5.19 -0.51
C LEU A 9 -3.23 -5.24 -1.51
N TRP A 10 -2.30 -4.31 -1.37
CA TRP A 10 -1.14 -4.20 -2.22
C TRP A 10 0.08 -4.82 -1.56
N ARG A 11 0.76 -5.68 -2.32
CA ARG A 11 2.09 -6.16 -1.95
C ARG A 11 3.14 -5.30 -2.66
N PRO A 12 4.28 -5.00 -2.02
CA PRO A 12 5.39 -4.29 -2.63
C PRO A 12 5.81 -4.87 -3.98
N ARG A 13 5.75 -6.20 -4.12
CA ARG A 13 6.10 -6.90 -5.35
C ARG A 13 5.11 -6.68 -6.50
N ASP A 14 3.81 -6.64 -6.22
CA ASP A 14 2.78 -6.34 -7.22
C ASP A 14 2.92 -4.92 -7.74
N ILE A 15 3.17 -3.97 -6.82
CA ILE A 15 3.42 -2.57 -7.20
C ILE A 15 4.72 -2.48 -8.02
N ALA A 16 5.81 -3.09 -7.55
CA ALA A 16 7.11 -3.04 -8.26
C ALA A 16 7.02 -3.65 -9.66
N SER A 17 6.26 -4.73 -9.84
CA SER A 17 6.04 -5.35 -11.16
C SER A 17 5.28 -4.43 -12.12
N HIS A 18 4.45 -3.52 -11.58
CA HIS A 18 3.72 -2.55 -12.38
C HIS A 18 4.58 -1.35 -12.83
N PHE A 19 5.57 -0.98 -12.01
CA PHE A 19 6.49 0.11 -12.34
C PHE A 19 7.71 -0.33 -13.16
N GLY A 20 8.01 -1.64 -13.23
CA GLY A 20 8.98 -2.24 -14.15
C GLY A 20 10.45 -2.01 -13.81
N ASP A 21 10.83 -0.81 -13.36
CA ASP A 21 12.22 -0.38 -13.14
C ASP A 21 12.50 0.12 -11.71
N ILE A 22 11.56 -0.09 -10.79
CA ILE A 22 11.72 0.34 -9.39
C ILE A 22 12.33 -0.80 -8.57
N THR A 23 13.44 -0.52 -7.90
CA THR A 23 14.06 -1.47 -6.96
C THR A 23 13.15 -1.70 -5.74
N MET A 24 13.25 -2.88 -5.14
CA MET A 24 12.49 -3.20 -3.92
C MET A 24 12.75 -2.20 -2.79
N GLU A 25 13.98 -1.71 -2.65
CA GLU A 25 14.35 -0.71 -1.64
C GLU A 25 13.62 0.62 -1.85
N THR A 26 13.62 1.12 -3.09
CA THR A 26 12.87 2.34 -3.47
C THR A 26 11.37 2.17 -3.22
N MET A 27 10.82 1.00 -3.55
CA MET A 27 9.41 0.67 -3.29
C MET A 27 9.10 0.66 -1.79
N TYR A 28 9.93 0.02 -0.96
CA TYR A 28 9.76 0.02 0.49
C TYR A 28 9.87 1.42 1.10
N ARG A 29 10.78 2.25 0.61
CA ARG A 29 10.89 3.66 1.02
C ARG A 29 9.63 4.44 0.67
N GLN A 30 9.15 4.38 -0.57
CA GLN A 30 7.92 5.07 -0.98
C GLN A 30 6.71 4.61 -0.17
N LEU A 31 6.54 3.30 0.03
CA LEU A 31 5.46 2.76 0.85
C LEU A 31 5.57 3.21 2.31
N SER A 32 6.77 3.30 2.85
CA SER A 32 6.98 3.78 4.22
C SER A 32 6.63 5.26 4.32
N THR A 33 7.06 6.10 3.37
CA THR A 33 6.70 7.52 3.31
C THR A 33 5.18 7.72 3.15
N TRP A 34 4.52 6.92 2.32
CA TRP A 34 3.05 6.95 2.19
C TRP A 34 2.36 6.53 3.49
N ALA A 35 2.93 5.57 4.23
CA ALA A 35 2.40 5.17 5.53
C ALA A 35 2.59 6.26 6.59
N GLU A 36 3.75 6.92 6.60
CA GLU A 36 4.05 8.04 7.51
C GLU A 36 3.19 9.27 7.23
N THR A 37 2.87 9.52 5.97
CA THR A 37 1.97 10.61 5.55
C THR A 37 0.48 10.28 5.72
N GLY A 38 0.15 9.04 6.11
CA GLY A 38 -1.24 8.58 6.29
C GLY A 38 -1.99 8.33 4.98
N LEU A 39 -1.27 8.24 3.87
CA LEU A 39 -1.82 7.99 2.54
C LEU A 39 -2.11 6.50 2.31
N ILE A 40 -1.37 5.63 3.01
CA ILE A 40 -1.63 4.19 3.05
C ILE A 40 -1.50 3.66 4.49
N HIS A 41 -2.09 2.50 4.75
CA HIS A 41 -1.96 1.79 6.02
C HIS A 41 -1.14 0.52 5.83
N LYS A 42 -0.11 0.35 6.64
CA LYS A 42 0.64 -0.91 6.74
C LYS A 42 -0.13 -1.88 7.63
N LEU A 43 -0.68 -2.93 7.03
CA LEU A 43 -1.50 -3.93 7.72
C LEU A 43 -0.68 -5.13 8.21
N GLY A 44 0.51 -5.35 7.64
CA GLY A 44 1.35 -6.50 7.97
C GLY A 44 2.71 -6.47 7.26
N PRO A 45 3.52 -7.53 7.41
CA PRO A 45 4.84 -7.62 6.78
C PRO A 45 4.68 -7.65 5.25
N GLY A 46 4.90 -6.49 4.61
CA GLY A 46 4.76 -6.34 3.16
C GLY A 46 3.31 -6.27 2.67
N LEU A 47 2.38 -5.84 3.52
CA LEU A 47 0.97 -5.66 3.13
C LEU A 47 0.53 -4.23 3.44
N TYR A 48 0.04 -3.55 2.41
CA TYR A 48 -0.37 -2.16 2.48
C TYR A 48 -1.75 -1.96 1.85
N ALA A 49 -2.54 -1.02 2.38
CA ALA A 49 -3.83 -0.63 1.83
C ALA A 49 -3.92 0.88 1.65
N ALA A 50 -4.54 1.35 0.55
CA ALA A 50 -4.68 2.78 0.28
C ALA A 50 -5.74 3.44 1.16
N THR A 51 -6.84 2.74 1.41
CA THR A 51 -7.87 3.23 2.31
C THR A 51 -7.44 3.03 3.76
N ALA A 52 -7.74 4.01 4.61
CA ALA A 52 -7.91 3.76 6.03
C ALA A 52 -8.86 2.59 6.15
N TRP A 53 -8.33 1.42 6.57
CA TRP A 53 -9.17 0.32 6.97
C TRP A 53 -10.05 0.83 8.10
N THR A 54 -11.22 1.34 7.77
CA THR A 54 -12.33 1.46 8.68
C THR A 54 -12.89 0.05 8.74
N PRO A 55 -12.62 -0.73 9.81
CA PRO A 55 -13.47 -1.89 10.06
C PRO A 55 -14.88 -1.34 10.07
N THR A 56 -15.69 -1.71 9.09
CA THR A 56 -17.09 -1.34 9.08
C THR A 56 -17.62 -1.82 10.43
N PRO A 57 -18.04 -0.95 11.35
CA PRO A 57 -18.63 -1.42 12.59
C PRO A 57 -19.88 -2.18 12.17
N LEU A 58 -19.85 -3.50 12.34
CA LEU A 58 -21.02 -4.34 12.17
C LEU A 58 -22.03 -3.84 13.21
N ALA A 59 -23.08 -3.19 12.72
CA ALA A 59 -24.20 -2.71 13.53
C ALA A 59 -25.01 -3.87 14.11
#